data_AF-A0A966Z824-F1
#
_entry.id   AF-A0A966Z824-F1
#
_cell.length_a   1.000
_cell.length_b   1.000
_cell.length_c   1.000
_cell.angle_alpha   90.00
_cell.angle_beta   90.00
_cell.angle_gamma   90.00
#
_symmetry.space_group_name_H-M   'P 1'
#
loop_
_entity.id
_entity.type
_entity.pdbx_description
1 polymer ?
#
loop_
_entity_poly.entity_id
_entity_poly.type
_entity_poly.pdbx_seq_one_letter_code
_entity_poly.pdbx_strand_id
1 'polypeptide(L)'
;MKSSAAALPRSKPPSPESPEKNWTSTPRRENGTSRPTLTPFNQDSWADNLDYEDADIAEAFTTFHVLRNDTAKLLSNLPPEVFEYTGLHLERGELTLLSLVEIFGNHVLKHADQIKAARKAFKALAGLKAK
;
A
#
# COMPACT_ATOMS: atom_id res chain seq x y z
N MET A 1 -9.92 58.84 -19.45
CA MET A 1 -10.16 59.42 -18.10
C MET A 1 -11.60 59.07 -17.73
N LYS A 2 -11.95 58.29 -16.71
CA LYS A 2 -11.31 57.86 -15.46
C LYS A 2 -11.67 56.38 -15.22
N SER A 3 -10.69 55.56 -14.83
CA SER A 3 -10.91 54.21 -14.32
C SER A 3 -11.17 54.31 -12.82
N SER A 4 -12.28 53.77 -12.33
CA SER A 4 -12.59 53.69 -10.90
C SER A 4 -12.70 52.23 -10.52
N ALA A 5 -11.65 51.70 -9.89
CA ALA A 5 -11.64 50.36 -9.31
C ALA A 5 -12.46 50.35 -8.02
N ALA A 6 -13.55 49.58 -8.00
CA ALA A 6 -14.31 49.31 -6.79
C ALA A 6 -13.54 48.27 -5.95
N ALA A 7 -13.15 48.63 -4.73
CA ALA A 7 -12.53 47.73 -3.77
C ALA A 7 -13.59 46.74 -3.23
N LEU A 8 -13.31 45.43 -3.34
CA LEU A 8 -14.12 44.37 -2.73
C LEU A 8 -14.01 44.43 -1.19
N PRO A 9 -15.10 44.18 -0.44
CA PRO A 9 -15.06 44.19 1.01
C PRO A 9 -14.18 43.04 1.54
N ARG A 10 -13.27 43.36 2.47
CA ARG A 10 -12.46 42.37 3.16
C ARG A 10 -13.36 41.52 4.06
N SER A 11 -13.38 40.21 3.85
CA SER A 11 -14.08 39.28 4.74
C SER A 11 -13.45 39.30 6.13
N LYS A 12 -14.31 39.29 7.16
CA LYS A 12 -13.91 39.23 8.58
C LYS A 12 -13.23 37.88 8.85
N PRO A 13 -12.11 37.81 9.61
CA PRO A 13 -11.52 36.53 9.97
C PRO A 13 -12.49 35.73 10.87
N PRO A 14 -12.53 34.39 10.74
CA PRO A 14 -13.41 33.57 11.56
C PRO A 14 -12.98 33.59 13.04
N SER A 15 -13.98 33.54 13.93
CA SER A 15 -13.81 33.42 15.39
C SER A 15 -13.18 32.08 15.76
N PRO A 16 -12.31 32.00 16.78
CA PRO A 16 -11.93 30.72 17.33
C PRO A 16 -13.10 30.15 18.14
N GLU A 17 -13.19 28.83 18.21
CA GLU A 17 -14.13 28.02 18.99
C GLU A 17 -15.42 27.55 18.27
N SER A 18 -15.28 26.42 17.56
CA SER A 18 -16.22 25.29 17.65
C SER A 18 -15.44 23.98 17.45
N PRO A 19 -15.51 23.00 18.37
CA PRO A 19 -14.71 21.78 18.30
C PRO A 19 -15.43 20.73 17.46
N GLU A 20 -15.44 20.89 16.13
CA GLU A 20 -16.01 19.89 15.23
C GLU A 20 -14.94 19.30 14.31
N LYS A 21 -14.59 18.03 14.61
CA LYS A 21 -13.88 17.05 13.74
C LYS A 21 -12.48 17.43 13.27
N ASN A 22 -11.52 17.31 14.19
CA ASN A 22 -10.09 17.28 13.92
C ASN A 22 -9.61 15.90 13.41
N TRP A 23 -9.80 15.62 12.12
CA TRP A 23 -9.02 14.56 11.43
C TRP A 23 -7.55 14.96 11.23
N THR A 24 -7.20 16.22 11.52
CA THR A 24 -5.86 16.81 11.39
C THR A 24 -4.92 16.50 12.58
N SER A 25 -5.34 15.59 13.44
CA SER A 25 -4.56 14.82 14.41
C SER A 25 -3.35 14.06 13.90
N THR A 26 -2.63 14.48 12.85
CA THR A 26 -1.41 13.78 12.42
C THR A 26 -0.21 14.37 13.17
N PRO A 27 0.40 13.66 14.15
CA PRO A 27 1.70 14.02 14.67
C PRO A 27 2.69 14.29 13.54
N ARG A 28 3.03 15.57 13.40
CA ARG A 28 4.16 16.06 12.62
C ARG A 28 5.41 15.75 13.45
N ARG A 29 6.42 15.13 12.85
CA ARG A 29 7.71 14.94 13.51
C ARG A 29 8.36 16.31 13.80
N GLU A 30 9.23 16.36 14.80
CA GLU A 30 10.05 17.55 15.13
C GLU A 30 10.97 18.00 13.98
N ASN A 31 11.13 17.21 12.91
CA ASN A 31 11.92 17.58 11.71
C ASN A 31 11.10 18.12 10.51
N GLY A 32 9.79 18.33 10.67
CA GLY A 32 8.97 18.96 9.63
C GLY A 32 8.38 18.02 8.56
N THR A 33 8.82 16.76 8.45
CA THR A 33 8.23 15.80 7.50
C THR A 33 6.95 15.17 8.06
N SER A 34 5.84 15.32 7.34
CA SER A 34 4.56 14.67 7.67
C SER A 34 4.66 13.15 7.50
N ARG A 35 4.09 12.38 8.43
CA ARG A 35 4.01 10.92 8.30
C ARG A 35 3.22 10.54 7.03
N PRO A 36 3.72 9.64 6.17
CA PRO A 36 3.02 9.27 4.94
C PRO A 36 1.73 8.52 5.27
N THR A 37 0.68 8.80 4.51
CA THR A 37 -0.54 8.00 4.52
C THR A 37 -0.38 6.85 3.55
N LEU A 38 -0.65 5.62 4.00
CA LEU A 38 -0.61 4.40 3.20
C LEU A 38 -2.05 4.03 2.85
N THR A 39 -2.40 4.20 1.58
CA THR A 39 -3.74 3.93 1.08
C THR A 39 -3.87 2.43 0.77
N PRO A 40 -4.91 1.74 1.29
CA PRO A 40 -5.19 0.36 0.92
C PRO A 40 -5.61 0.27 -0.55
N PHE A 41 -5.52 -0.93 -1.11
CA PHE A 41 -6.06 -1.24 -2.44
C PHE A 41 -7.04 -2.40 -2.33
N ASN A 42 -8.02 -2.44 -3.24
CA ASN A 42 -8.95 -3.55 -3.33
C ASN A 42 -8.32 -4.67 -4.17
N GLN A 43 -7.74 -5.65 -3.49
CA GLN A 43 -7.08 -6.80 -4.14
C GLN A 43 -8.06 -7.68 -4.93
N ASP A 44 -9.31 -7.80 -4.49
CA ASP A 44 -10.31 -8.65 -5.13
C ASP A 44 -10.70 -8.05 -6.48
N SER A 45 -10.83 -6.72 -6.53
CA SER A 45 -11.03 -6.00 -7.79
C SER A 45 -9.89 -6.22 -8.78
N TRP A 46 -8.65 -6.42 -8.34
CA TRP A 46 -7.55 -6.73 -9.26
C TRP A 46 -7.63 -8.16 -9.75
N ALA A 47 -7.92 -9.11 -8.87
CA ALA A 47 -8.11 -10.51 -9.24
C ALA A 47 -9.22 -10.69 -10.29
N ASP A 48 -10.32 -9.96 -10.12
CA ASP A 48 -11.51 -10.07 -10.98
C ASP A 48 -11.38 -9.35 -12.33
N ASN A 49 -10.49 -8.37 -12.47
CA ASN A 49 -10.50 -7.44 -13.63
C ASN A 49 -9.19 -7.39 -14.43
N LEU A 50 -8.16 -8.16 -14.05
CA LEU A 50 -6.85 -8.14 -14.72
C LEU A 50 -6.53 -9.41 -15.52
N ASP A 51 -7.56 -10.20 -15.86
CA ASP A 51 -7.48 -11.35 -16.77
C ASP A 51 -6.33 -12.32 -16.47
N TYR A 52 -6.06 -12.58 -15.19
CA TYR A 52 -4.94 -13.44 -14.76
C TYR A 52 -5.05 -14.88 -15.25
N GLU A 53 -6.25 -15.34 -15.63
CA GLU A 53 -6.47 -16.67 -16.20
C GLU A 53 -5.79 -16.85 -17.57
N ASP A 54 -5.68 -15.76 -18.34
CA ASP A 54 -5.07 -15.74 -19.67
C ASP A 54 -3.61 -15.29 -19.67
N ALA A 55 -3.06 -14.92 -18.50
CA ALA A 55 -1.71 -14.42 -18.37
C ALA A 55 -0.64 -15.52 -18.61
N ASP A 56 0.43 -15.16 -19.33
CA ASP A 56 1.59 -16.06 -19.45
C ASP A 56 2.32 -16.18 -18.10
N ILE A 57 2.37 -17.41 -17.59
CA ILE A 57 2.94 -17.70 -16.27
C ILE A 57 4.45 -17.42 -16.23
N ALA A 58 5.18 -17.65 -17.33
CA ALA A 58 6.62 -17.44 -17.37
C ALA A 58 6.95 -15.93 -17.36
N GLU A 59 6.17 -15.12 -18.07
CA GLU A 59 6.29 -13.67 -18.04
C GLU A 59 5.92 -13.10 -16.67
N ALA A 60 4.81 -13.55 -16.07
CA ALA A 60 4.41 -13.15 -14.73
C ALA A 60 5.49 -13.48 -13.69
N PHE A 61 6.09 -14.67 -13.78
CA PHE A 61 7.16 -15.10 -12.87
C PHE A 61 8.45 -14.29 -13.07
N THR A 62 8.79 -13.97 -14.32
CA THR A 62 9.94 -13.10 -14.66
C THR A 62 9.75 -11.71 -14.06
N THR A 63 8.57 -11.12 -14.27
CA THR A 63 8.19 -9.81 -13.72
C THR A 63 8.27 -9.81 -12.20
N PHE A 64 7.71 -10.83 -11.55
CA PHE A 64 7.79 -11.00 -10.10
C PHE A 64 9.24 -11.02 -9.60
N HIS A 65 10.12 -11.78 -10.27
CA HIS A 65 11.53 -11.86 -9.90
C HIS A 65 12.26 -10.53 -10.01
N VAL A 66 12.06 -9.79 -11.10
CA VAL A 66 12.67 -8.47 -11.31
C VAL A 66 12.22 -7.51 -10.21
N LEU A 67 10.92 -7.36 -10.01
CA LEU A 67 10.36 -6.45 -9.00
C LEU A 67 10.84 -6.79 -7.59
N ARG A 68 10.90 -8.08 -7.24
CA ARG A 68 11.36 -8.51 -5.91
C ARG A 68 12.85 -8.24 -5.71
N ASN A 69 13.68 -8.52 -6.71
CA ASN A 69 15.12 -8.27 -6.63
C ASN A 69 15.42 -6.77 -6.53
N ASP A 70 14.75 -5.94 -7.31
CA ASP A 70 14.99 -4.50 -7.29
C ASP A 70 14.49 -3.85 -6.00
N THR A 71 13.34 -4.29 -5.49
CA THR A 71 12.86 -3.89 -4.16
C THR A 71 13.83 -4.32 -3.05
N ALA A 72 14.35 -5.55 -3.11
CA ALA A 72 15.30 -6.05 -2.12
C ALA A 72 16.61 -5.25 -2.12
N LYS A 73 17.16 -4.94 -3.30
CA LYS A 73 18.36 -4.09 -3.45
C LYS A 73 18.13 -2.68 -2.91
N LEU A 74 16.96 -2.09 -3.19
CA LEU A 74 16.60 -0.78 -2.67
C LEU A 74 16.61 -0.79 -1.14
N LEU A 75 15.91 -1.76 -0.54
CA LEU A 75 15.80 -1.89 0.92
C LEU A 75 17.14 -2.21 1.58
N SER A 76 18.00 -3.03 0.97
CA SER A 76 19.31 -3.38 1.54
C SER A 76 20.28 -2.21 1.61
N ASN A 77 20.06 -1.17 0.80
CA ASN A 77 20.89 0.03 0.77
C ASN A 77 20.43 1.10 1.78
N LEU A 78 19.32 0.87 2.49
CA LEU A 78 18.81 1.83 3.47
C LEU A 78 19.54 1.68 4.81
N PRO A 79 19.84 2.80 5.51
CA PRO A 79 20.31 2.76 6.89
C PRO A 79 19.30 2.05 7.83
N PRO A 80 19.76 1.31 8.86
CA PRO A 80 18.88 0.57 9.76
C PRO A 80 17.80 1.44 10.42
N GLU A 81 18.11 2.69 10.77
CA GLU A 81 17.19 3.63 11.41
C GLU A 81 15.97 3.99 10.54
N VAL A 82 16.07 3.84 9.21
CA VAL A 82 14.95 4.08 8.29
C VAL A 82 13.86 3.03 8.45
N PHE A 83 14.21 1.82 8.90
CA PHE A 83 13.24 0.75 9.12
C PHE A 83 12.26 1.04 10.27
N GLU A 84 12.64 1.93 11.19
CA GLU A 84 11.79 2.44 12.28
C GLU A 84 10.85 3.57 11.83
N TYR A 85 10.90 3.99 10.56
CA TYR A 85 10.04 5.05 10.07
C TYR A 85 8.60 4.59 9.94
N THR A 86 7.69 5.38 10.51
CA THR A 86 6.26 5.09 10.63
C THR A 86 5.44 5.79 9.55
N GLY A 87 4.52 5.07 8.92
CA GLY A 87 3.41 5.59 8.13
C GLY A 87 2.05 5.23 8.74
N LEU A 88 0.99 5.91 8.31
CA LEU A 88 -0.39 5.64 8.74
C LEU A 88 -1.13 4.87 7.64
N HIS A 89 -1.38 3.58 7.84
CA HIS A 89 -2.22 2.77 6.97
C HIS A 89 -3.69 2.91 7.34
N LEU A 90 -4.54 3.30 6.38
CA LEU A 90 -5.94 3.65 6.68
C LEU A 90 -6.75 2.51 7.32
N GLU A 91 -6.40 1.25 7.03
CA GLU A 91 -7.06 0.07 7.63
C GLU A 91 -6.31 -0.55 8.81
N ARG A 92 -4.99 -0.38 8.89
CA ARG A 92 -4.12 -1.12 9.82
C ARG A 92 -3.56 -0.25 10.93
N GLY A 93 -3.78 1.06 10.85
CA GLY A 93 -3.19 2.04 11.76
C GLY A 93 -1.72 2.31 11.44
N GLU A 94 -0.95 2.65 12.46
CA GLU A 94 0.47 2.95 12.30
C GLU A 94 1.28 1.70 11.98
N LEU A 95 2.16 1.79 11.00
CA LEU A 95 3.09 0.72 10.61
C LEU A 95 4.48 1.30 10.40
N THR A 96 5.52 0.59 10.83
CA THR A 96 6.90 0.91 10.45
C THR A 96 7.22 0.36 9.07
N LEU A 97 8.29 0.86 8.45
CA LEU A 97 8.82 0.26 7.21
C LEU A 97 9.19 -1.21 7.43
N LEU A 98 9.77 -1.56 8.58
CA LEU A 98 10.07 -2.95 8.92
C LEU A 98 8.81 -3.83 8.89
N SER A 99 7.73 -3.38 9.55
CA SER A 99 6.47 -4.12 9.55
C SER A 99 5.92 -4.34 8.15
N LEU A 100 6.02 -3.33 7.26
CA LEU A 100 5.61 -3.49 5.86
C LEU A 100 6.44 -4.55 5.13
N VAL A 101 7.77 -4.53 5.31
CA VAL A 101 8.66 -5.51 4.69
C VAL A 101 8.34 -6.92 5.18
N GLU A 102 8.09 -7.11 6.47
CA GLU A 102 7.70 -8.40 7.04
C GLU A 102 6.34 -8.87 6.52
N ILE A 103 5.34 -7.98 6.46
CA ILE A 103 4.00 -8.30 5.93
C ILE A 103 4.13 -8.82 4.49
N PHE A 104 4.77 -8.06 3.60
CA PHE A 104 4.88 -8.45 2.19
C PHE A 104 5.84 -9.63 1.97
N GLY A 105 6.89 -9.77 2.78
CA GLY A 105 7.78 -10.92 2.75
C GLY A 105 7.04 -12.22 3.11
N ASN A 106 6.30 -12.22 4.21
CA ASN A 106 5.50 -13.36 4.66
C ASN A 106 4.32 -13.66 3.72
N HIS A 107 3.76 -12.64 3.08
CA HIS A 107 2.65 -12.78 2.14
C HIS A 107 2.99 -13.71 0.96
N VAL A 108 4.21 -13.58 0.41
CA VAL A 108 4.69 -14.44 -0.68
C VAL A 108 4.75 -15.90 -0.24
N LEU A 109 5.26 -16.17 0.98
CA LEU A 109 5.36 -17.53 1.51
C LEU A 109 3.98 -18.16 1.67
N LYS A 110 3.02 -17.40 2.18
CA LYS A 110 1.62 -17.83 2.30
C LYS A 110 1.02 -18.22 0.95
N HIS A 111 1.24 -17.43 -0.10
CA HIS A 111 0.77 -17.76 -1.44
C HIS A 111 1.48 -18.98 -2.04
N ALA A 112 2.78 -19.13 -1.82
CA ALA A 112 3.51 -20.32 -2.26
C ALA A 112 2.91 -21.59 -1.63
N ASP A 113 2.50 -21.53 -0.36
CA ASP A 113 1.83 -22.65 0.30
C ASP A 113 0.42 -22.91 -0.24
N GLN A 114 -0.35 -21.87 -0.56
CA GLN A 114 -1.64 -22.00 -1.24
C GLN A 114 -1.50 -22.70 -2.59
N ILE A 115 -0.50 -22.33 -3.41
CA ILE A 115 -0.23 -22.96 -4.71
C ILE A 115 0.11 -24.45 -4.53
N LYS A 116 0.98 -24.78 -3.56
CA LYS A 116 1.32 -26.18 -3.25
C LYS A 116 0.08 -26.98 -2.85
N ALA A 117 -0.78 -26.40 -2.02
CA ALA A 117 -2.02 -27.03 -1.57
C ALA A 117 -2.99 -27.26 -2.74
N ALA A 118 -3.20 -26.26 -3.59
CA ALA A 118 -4.03 -26.37 -4.80
C ALA A 118 -3.52 -27.47 -5.74
N ARG A 119 -2.21 -27.52 -5.98
CA ARG A 119 -1.58 -28.57 -6.80
C ARG A 119 -1.79 -29.97 -6.20
N LYS A 120 -1.69 -30.11 -4.88
CA LYS A 120 -1.95 -31.39 -4.19
C LYS A 120 -3.41 -31.82 -4.36
N ALA A 121 -4.36 -30.91 -4.16
CA ALA A 121 -5.78 -31.17 -4.32
C ALA A 121 -6.12 -31.58 -5.76
N PHE A 122 -5.58 -30.88 -6.76
CA PHE A 122 -5.76 -31.21 -8.17
C PHE A 122 -5.29 -32.64 -8.51
N LYS A 123 -4.10 -33.03 -8.04
CA LYS A 123 -3.58 -34.39 -8.24
C LYS A 123 -4.46 -35.46 -7.61
N ALA A 124 -4.98 -35.21 -6.41
CA ALA A 124 -5.88 -36.15 -5.74
C ALA A 124 -7.18 -36.34 -6.54
N LEU A 125 -7.78 -35.25 -7.04
CA LEU A 125 -8.97 -35.31 -7.89
C LEU A 125 -8.72 -36.03 -9.22
N ALA A 126 -7.58 -35.77 -9.87
CA ALA A 126 -7.21 -36.45 -11.11
C ALA A 126 -7.02 -37.97 -10.90
N GLY A 127 -6.39 -38.37 -9.78
CA GLY A 127 -6.23 -39.78 -9.42
C GLY A 127 -7.53 -40.49 -9.07
N LEU A 128 -8.55 -39.77 -8.58
CA LEU A 128 -9.90 -40.31 -8.34
C LEU A 128 -10.68 -40.54 -9.63
N LYS A 129 -10.49 -39.71 -10.67
CA LYS A 129 -11.14 -39.87 -11.97
C LYS A 129 -10.54 -40.99 -12.84
N ALA A 130 -9.33 -41.44 -12.52
CA ALA A 130 -8.62 -42.48 -13.25
C ALA A 130 -8.87 -43.91 -12.71
N LYS A 131 -9.68 -44.04 -11.65
CA LYS A 131 -10.17 -45.31 -11.09
C LYS A 131 -11.63 -45.50 -11.46
#